data_AF-A0A1Z8ABP5-F1
#
_entry.id   AF-A0A1Z8ABP5-F1
#
_cell.length_a   1.000
_cell.length_b   1.000
_cell.length_c   1.000
_cell.angle_alpha   90.00
_cell.angle_beta   90.00
_cell.angle_gamma   90.00
#
_symmetry.space_group_name_H-M   'P 1'
#
loop_
_entity.id
_entity.type
_entity.pdbx_description
1 polymer ?
#
loop_
_entity_poly.entity_id
_entity_poly.type
_entity_poly.pdbx_seq_one_letter_code
_entity_poly.pdbx_strand_id
1 'polypeptide(L)'
;MFSALGLSFIYLTGGGTIEGPVHSYQYEYTAEYGVRAVADGTHFYTRENSTLELEFLIGLGTDVLLTANIDSGIDTPKFNAAPSLSLKVEKIISISASQKLTLYADFSFLGNQENIPCVDSTGKTFHCYHGVVPADPYYLLSFDEIDDIYKNKINPIRGIGFRYDIIF
;
A
#
# COMPACT_ATOMS: atom_id res chain seq x y z
N MET A 1 20.63 28.69 2.00
CA MET A 1 20.08 29.07 0.69
C MET A 1 19.83 27.79 -0.08
N PHE A 2 18.56 27.42 -0.33
CA PHE A 2 18.26 26.35 -1.28
C PHE A 2 18.35 26.95 -2.68
N SER A 3 19.52 26.85 -3.30
CA SER A 3 19.65 27.04 -4.74
C SER A 3 18.87 25.93 -5.43
N ALA A 4 17.96 26.30 -6.34
CA ALA A 4 17.20 25.46 -7.28
C ALA A 4 17.39 23.94 -7.07
N LEU A 5 16.45 23.31 -6.39
CA LEU A 5 16.50 21.88 -6.09
C LEU A 5 16.27 21.08 -7.36
N GLY A 6 17.29 20.30 -7.72
CA GLY A 6 17.26 19.37 -8.84
C GLY A 6 16.11 18.39 -8.70
N LEU A 7 15.39 18.18 -9.81
CA LEU A 7 14.48 17.06 -9.99
C LEU A 7 15.29 15.77 -9.81
N SER A 8 15.10 15.10 -8.68
CA SER A 8 15.64 13.76 -8.46
C SER A 8 14.59 12.78 -8.96
N PHE A 9 14.89 12.06 -10.03
CA PHE A 9 14.03 11.02 -10.56
C PHE A 9 14.51 9.69 -9.99
N ILE A 10 13.73 9.07 -9.11
CA ILE A 10 13.90 7.65 -8.79
C ILE A 10 12.90 6.91 -9.68
N TYR A 11 13.40 6.37 -10.78
CA TYR A 11 12.62 5.52 -11.68
C TYR A 11 12.95 4.07 -11.35
N LEU A 12 12.05 3.39 -10.64
CA LEU A 12 12.15 1.95 -10.41
C LEU A 12 11.27 1.24 -11.43
N THR A 13 11.86 0.79 -12.54
CA THR A 13 11.17 -0.14 -13.44
C THR A 13 11.17 -1.53 -12.82
N GLY A 14 10.12 -1.83 -12.07
CA GLY A 14 9.76 -3.19 -11.70
C GLY A 14 8.91 -3.87 -12.77
N GLY A 15 9.23 -3.68 -14.06
CA GLY A 15 8.49 -4.30 -15.16
C GLY A 15 8.94 -5.74 -15.37
N GLY A 16 8.33 -6.67 -14.62
CA GLY A 16 8.46 -8.11 -14.85
C GLY A 16 7.09 -8.71 -15.15
N THR A 17 6.98 -9.45 -16.24
CA THR A 17 5.82 -10.31 -16.55
C THR A 17 5.94 -11.63 -15.81
N ILE A 18 4.97 -12.04 -14.98
CA ILE A 18 4.84 -13.45 -14.52
C ILE A 18 3.36 -13.81 -14.36
N GLU A 19 2.79 -14.58 -15.30
CA GLU A 19 2.78 -16.05 -15.33
C GLU A 19 2.01 -16.68 -14.17
N GLY A 20 0.70 -16.80 -14.34
CA GLY A 20 -0.10 -17.86 -13.72
C GLY A 20 0.04 -18.04 -12.21
N PRO A 21 -0.48 -19.15 -11.69
CA PRO A 21 -0.47 -19.41 -10.26
C PRO A 21 0.82 -20.10 -9.80
N VAL A 22 1.39 -19.61 -8.69
CA VAL A 22 2.76 -20.01 -8.28
C VAL A 22 2.78 -21.32 -7.46
N HIS A 23 1.69 -21.68 -6.77
CA HIS A 23 1.61 -22.90 -5.94
C HIS A 23 0.21 -23.51 -5.84
N SER A 24 0.15 -24.84 -5.70
CA SER A 24 -1.00 -25.60 -5.17
C SER A 24 -0.77 -25.84 -3.67
N TYR A 25 -1.54 -25.16 -2.81
CA TYR A 25 -1.56 -25.44 -1.37
C TYR A 25 -2.46 -26.64 -1.09
N GLN A 26 -2.38 -27.25 0.08
CA GLN A 26 -3.41 -28.19 0.56
C GLN A 26 -3.81 -27.73 1.96
N TYR A 27 -5.11 -27.68 2.22
CA TYR A 27 -5.63 -27.27 3.53
C TYR A 27 -6.56 -28.32 4.12
N GLU A 28 -6.50 -28.43 5.45
CA GLU A 28 -7.36 -29.31 6.22
C GLU A 28 -8.64 -28.56 6.63
N TYR A 29 -9.79 -29.17 6.40
CA TYR A 29 -11.08 -28.67 6.87
C TYR A 29 -11.89 -29.80 7.50
N THR A 30 -12.94 -29.45 8.23
CA THR A 30 -13.88 -30.42 8.80
C THR A 30 -15.12 -30.48 7.90
N ALA A 31 -15.33 -31.61 7.22
CA ALA A 31 -16.50 -31.81 6.36
C ALA A 31 -17.80 -31.88 7.18
N GLU A 32 -18.97 -31.84 6.52
CA GLU A 32 -20.31 -31.86 7.18
C GLU A 32 -20.47 -32.99 8.21
N TYR A 33 -19.75 -34.10 8.06
CA TYR A 33 -19.79 -35.26 8.96
C TYR A 33 -18.73 -35.24 10.07
N GLY A 34 -18.07 -34.11 10.32
CA GLY A 34 -17.05 -34.00 11.38
C GLY A 34 -15.71 -34.65 11.05
N VAL A 35 -15.50 -35.06 9.79
CA VAL A 35 -14.27 -35.72 9.34
C VAL A 35 -13.25 -34.67 8.88
N ARG A 36 -12.00 -34.80 9.30
CA ARG A 36 -10.89 -34.02 8.73
C ARG A 36 -10.64 -34.47 7.29
N ALA A 37 -10.80 -33.54 6.36
CA ALA A 37 -10.57 -33.74 4.94
C ALA A 37 -9.48 -32.78 4.45
N VAL A 38 -8.75 -33.22 3.42
CA VAL A 38 -7.73 -32.41 2.73
C VAL A 38 -8.28 -32.06 1.37
N ALA A 39 -8.26 -30.77 1.03
CA ALA A 39 -8.57 -30.29 -0.31
C ALA A 39 -7.31 -29.71 -0.97
N ASP A 40 -7.22 -29.86 -2.29
CA ASP A 40 -6.28 -29.07 -3.08
C ASP A 40 -6.72 -27.61 -3.00
N GLY A 41 -5.84 -26.82 -2.42
CA GLY A 41 -5.94 -25.40 -2.25
C GLY A 41 -5.79 -24.67 -3.59
N THR A 42 -6.46 -23.54 -3.66
CA THR A 42 -6.50 -22.71 -4.84
C THR A 42 -5.17 -22.02 -5.08
N HIS A 43 -4.91 -21.79 -6.35
CA HIS A 43 -3.86 -20.99 -6.92
C HIS A 43 -3.60 -19.65 -6.20
N PHE A 44 -2.35 -19.43 -5.77
CA PHE A 44 -1.89 -18.15 -5.24
C PHE A 44 -1.36 -17.23 -6.32
N TYR A 45 -1.66 -15.95 -6.14
CA TYR A 45 -1.16 -14.87 -6.98
C TYR A 45 -0.10 -14.11 -6.19
N THR A 46 0.98 -13.74 -6.86
CA THR A 46 1.95 -12.80 -6.30
C THR A 46 1.44 -11.39 -6.57
N ARG A 47 1.43 -10.53 -5.55
CA ARG A 47 1.06 -9.13 -5.74
C ARG A 47 2.18 -8.43 -6.47
N GLU A 48 1.88 -7.88 -7.64
CA GLU A 48 2.84 -7.05 -8.37
C GLU A 48 2.92 -5.66 -7.72
N ASN A 49 4.10 -5.05 -7.85
CA ASN A 49 4.28 -3.65 -7.49
C ASN A 49 3.70 -2.76 -8.60
N SER A 50 3.39 -1.52 -8.25
CA SER A 50 2.95 -0.52 -9.22
C SER A 50 3.99 -0.36 -10.34
N THR A 51 3.52 -0.25 -11.58
CA THR A 51 4.38 -0.09 -12.76
C THR A 51 5.21 1.20 -12.69
N LEU A 52 4.69 2.23 -12.02
CA LEU A 52 5.32 3.52 -11.88
C LEU A 52 5.06 4.09 -10.48
N GLU A 53 6.13 4.35 -9.75
CA GLU A 53 6.15 5.13 -8.53
C GLU A 53 7.09 6.33 -8.75
N LEU A 54 6.57 7.55 -8.58
CA LEU A 54 7.31 8.79 -8.74
C LEU A 54 7.19 9.64 -7.49
N GLU A 55 8.33 10.05 -6.93
CA GLU A 55 8.39 11.05 -5.86
C GLU A 55 8.96 12.35 -6.44
N PHE A 56 8.22 13.45 -6.24
CA PHE A 56 8.63 14.80 -6.59
C PHE A 56 8.82 15.62 -5.33
N LEU A 57 9.97 16.26 -5.19
CA LEU A 57 10.28 17.15 -4.09
C LEU A 57 10.59 18.53 -4.64
N ILE A 58 9.69 19.48 -4.36
CA ILE A 58 9.72 20.84 -4.89
C ILE A 58 9.89 21.83 -3.74
N GLY A 59 11.02 22.53 -3.71
CA GLY A 59 11.22 23.66 -2.82
C GLY A 59 10.60 24.94 -3.38
N LEU A 60 9.72 25.59 -2.62
CA LEU A 60 9.13 26.88 -2.96
C LEU A 60 9.73 27.96 -2.04
N GLY A 61 10.70 28.71 -2.56
CA GLY A 61 11.45 29.67 -1.74
C GLY A 61 12.41 28.99 -0.77
N THR A 62 12.62 29.60 0.39
CA THR A 62 13.57 29.09 1.41
C THR A 62 12.94 28.24 2.50
N ASP A 63 11.60 28.22 2.56
CA ASP A 63 10.87 27.79 3.74
C ASP A 63 9.63 26.95 3.43
N VAL A 64 9.32 26.64 2.17
CA VAL A 64 8.24 25.70 1.83
C VAL A 64 8.81 24.52 1.05
N LEU A 65 8.39 23.32 1.45
CA LEU A 65 8.67 22.08 0.75
C LEU A 65 7.34 21.42 0.37
N LEU A 66 7.22 21.04 -0.90
CA LEU A 66 6.13 20.24 -1.41
C LEU A 66 6.70 18.88 -1.82
N THR A 67 6.18 17.81 -1.24
CA THR A 67 6.43 16.44 -1.68
C THR A 67 5.17 15.90 -2.33
N ALA A 68 5.27 15.41 -3.56
CA ALA A 68 4.17 14.75 -4.26
C ALA A 68 4.61 13.34 -4.65
N ASN A 69 3.87 12.32 -4.23
CA ASN A 69 4.10 10.95 -4.68
C ASN A 69 2.95 10.51 -5.58
N ILE A 70 3.29 10.04 -6.77
CA ILE A 70 2.36 9.50 -7.77
C ILE A 70 2.63 8.01 -7.91
N ASP A 71 1.56 7.24 -7.82
CA ASP A 71 1.58 5.79 -8.02
C ASP A 71 0.59 5.45 -9.14
N SER A 72 1.01 4.65 -10.12
CA SER A 72 0.18 4.28 -11.27
C SER A 72 -0.99 3.36 -10.95
N GLY A 73 -1.05 2.84 -9.73
CA GLY A 73 -1.91 1.73 -9.39
C GLY A 73 -1.33 0.40 -9.81
N ILE A 74 -2.09 -0.64 -9.49
CA ILE A 74 -1.76 -2.05 -9.71
C ILE A 74 -2.94 -2.69 -10.40
N ASP A 75 -2.71 -3.43 -11.48
CA ASP A 75 -3.75 -4.22 -12.14
C ASP A 75 -3.31 -5.67 -12.25
N THR A 76 -3.94 -6.51 -11.42
CA THR A 76 -3.67 -7.95 -11.36
C THR A 76 -4.99 -8.72 -11.35
N PRO A 77 -5.00 -10.01 -11.74
CA PRO A 77 -6.24 -10.78 -11.88
C PRO A 77 -7.14 -10.82 -10.63
N LYS A 78 -6.56 -10.61 -9.43
CA LYS A 78 -7.27 -10.67 -8.16
C LYS A 78 -7.20 -9.39 -7.33
N PHE A 79 -6.55 -8.34 -7.83
CA PHE A 79 -6.47 -7.06 -7.17
C PHE A 79 -6.30 -5.94 -8.19
N ASN A 80 -7.17 -4.94 -8.09
CA ASN A 80 -7.04 -3.70 -8.85
C ASN A 80 -6.95 -2.52 -7.87
N ALA A 81 -5.95 -1.68 -8.06
CA ALA A 81 -5.85 -0.37 -7.44
C ALA A 81 -5.77 0.68 -8.54
N ALA A 82 -6.69 1.62 -8.51
CA ALA A 82 -6.60 2.80 -9.34
C ALA A 82 -5.38 3.67 -8.94
N PRO A 83 -4.86 4.50 -9.86
CA PRO A 83 -3.77 5.42 -9.59
C PRO A 83 -4.02 6.26 -8.34
N SER A 84 -2.95 6.59 -7.62
CA SER A 84 -3.03 7.41 -6.41
C SER A 84 -2.01 8.54 -6.40
N LEU A 85 -2.35 9.59 -5.64
CA LEU A 85 -1.52 10.77 -5.43
C LEU A 85 -1.47 11.07 -3.94
N SER A 86 -0.28 11.25 -3.37
CA SER A 86 -0.14 11.88 -2.05
C SER A 86 0.60 13.21 -2.16
N LEU A 87 0.17 14.18 -1.38
CA LEU A 87 0.73 15.53 -1.34
C LEU A 87 1.03 15.89 0.10
N LYS A 88 2.29 16.20 0.38
CA LYS A 88 2.73 16.71 1.67
C LYS A 88 3.29 18.12 1.50
N VAL A 89 2.72 19.07 2.20
CA VAL A 89 3.19 20.46 2.24
C VAL A 89 3.81 20.72 3.59
N GLU A 90 5.06 21.18 3.61
CA GLU A 90 5.78 21.55 4.83
C GLU A 90 6.20 23.03 4.77
N LYS A 91 5.87 23.81 5.80
CA LYS A 91 6.36 25.18 6.02
C LYS A 91 7.38 25.16 7.15
N ILE A 92 8.62 25.48 6.81
CA ILE A 92 9.78 25.52 7.71
C ILE A 92 9.94 26.92 8.28
N ILE A 93 9.66 27.08 9.56
CA ILE A 93 9.88 28.30 10.33
C ILE A 93 11.16 28.09 11.16
N SER A 94 12.27 28.67 10.69
CA SER A 94 13.51 28.67 11.47
C SER A 94 13.40 29.67 12.63
N ILE A 95 13.54 29.18 13.86
CA ILE A 95 13.46 30.00 15.07
C ILE A 95 14.87 30.46 15.47
N SER A 96 15.87 29.60 15.29
CA SER A 96 17.29 29.93 15.50
C SER A 96 18.19 29.01 14.65
N ALA A 97 19.51 29.14 14.80
CA ALA A 97 20.47 28.27 14.10
C ALA A 97 20.35 26.78 14.52
N SER A 98 19.85 26.50 15.72
CA SER A 98 19.72 25.15 16.29
C SER A 98 18.27 24.71 16.46
N GLN A 99 17.28 25.53 16.06
CA GLN A 99 15.87 25.22 16.28
C GLN A 99 15.03 25.52 15.05
N LYS A 100 14.24 24.53 14.64
CA LYS A 100 13.36 24.58 13.49
C LYS A 100 11.97 24.10 13.87
N LEU A 101 10.95 24.91 13.57
CA LEU A 101 9.55 24.51 13.62
C LEU A 101 9.07 24.24 12.21
N THR A 102 8.49 23.08 11.95
CA THR A 102 7.92 22.70 10.65
C THR A 102 6.42 22.51 10.82
N LEU A 103 5.61 23.31 10.13
CA LEU A 103 4.18 23.03 9.98
C LEU A 103 4.00 22.09 8.80
N TYR A 104 3.13 21.09 8.90
CA TYR A 104 2.88 20.18 7.79
C TYR A 104 1.40 19.85 7.61
N ALA A 105 1.02 19.60 6.37
CA ALA A 105 -0.26 19.02 5.98
C ALA A 105 0.01 17.89 4.98
N ASP A 106 -0.58 16.73 5.22
CA ASP A 106 -0.42 15.51 4.43
C ASP A 106 -1.79 15.05 3.91
N PHE A 107 -1.90 15.00 2.57
CA PHE A 107 -3.09 14.64 1.83
C PHE A 107 -2.84 13.36 1.03
N SER A 108 -3.84 12.49 0.97
CA SER A 108 -3.78 11.24 0.21
C SER A 108 -5.03 11.05 -0.62
N PHE A 109 -4.87 11.10 -1.93
CA PHE A 109 -5.89 10.82 -2.91
C PHE A 109 -5.68 9.39 -3.39
N LEU A 110 -6.27 8.45 -2.66
CA LEU A 110 -6.27 7.04 -3.05
C LEU A 110 -7.41 6.81 -4.04
N GLY A 111 -7.09 6.20 -5.18
CA GLY A 111 -8.09 5.66 -6.08
C GLY A 111 -8.85 4.49 -5.45
N ASN A 112 -9.93 4.07 -6.12
CA ASN A 112 -10.66 2.87 -5.71
C ASN A 112 -9.72 1.65 -5.71
N GLN A 113 -9.91 0.79 -4.71
CA GLN A 113 -9.22 -0.50 -4.63
C GLN A 113 -10.27 -1.59 -4.56
N GLU A 114 -10.03 -2.66 -5.31
CA GLU A 114 -10.92 -3.81 -5.39
C GLU A 114 -10.09 -5.08 -5.23
N ASN A 115 -10.41 -5.85 -4.19
CA ASN A 115 -9.92 -7.22 -4.02
C ASN A 115 -10.97 -8.16 -4.61
N ILE A 116 -10.55 -9.12 -5.43
CA ILE A 116 -11.43 -10.16 -5.97
C ILE A 116 -11.15 -11.46 -5.21
N PRO A 117 -12.16 -12.12 -4.62
CA PRO A 117 -11.94 -13.31 -3.82
C PRO A 117 -11.45 -14.49 -4.67
N CYS A 118 -10.72 -15.39 -4.01
CA CYS A 118 -10.46 -16.74 -4.49
C CYS A 118 -11.47 -17.69 -3.85
N VAL A 119 -11.79 -18.77 -4.56
CA VAL A 119 -12.77 -19.77 -4.12
C VAL A 119 -12.11 -21.12 -4.12
N ASP A 120 -12.13 -21.81 -3.00
CA ASP A 120 -11.58 -23.17 -2.89
C ASP A 120 -12.52 -24.24 -3.47
N SER A 121 -12.08 -25.49 -3.48
CA SER A 121 -12.87 -26.63 -4.00
C SER A 121 -14.18 -26.88 -3.23
N THR A 122 -14.34 -26.31 -2.04
CA THR A 122 -15.55 -26.43 -1.21
C THR A 122 -16.50 -25.24 -1.38
N GLY A 123 -16.11 -24.22 -2.16
CA GLY A 123 -16.89 -23.02 -2.39
C GLY A 123 -16.64 -21.90 -1.38
N LYS A 124 -15.67 -22.06 -0.46
CA LYS A 124 -15.35 -21.03 0.54
C LYS A 124 -14.44 -19.96 -0.08
N THR A 125 -14.75 -18.69 0.23
CA THR A 125 -14.00 -17.52 -0.23
C THR A 125 -12.85 -17.18 0.71
N PHE A 126 -11.73 -16.75 0.13
CA PHE A 126 -10.56 -16.28 0.86
C PHE A 126 -9.77 -15.27 0.01
N HIS A 127 -8.79 -14.60 0.64
CA HIS A 127 -7.99 -13.57 -0.01
C HIS A 127 -6.86 -14.19 -0.84
N CYS A 128 -6.77 -13.87 -2.13
CA CYS A 128 -5.80 -14.52 -3.04
C CYS A 128 -4.32 -14.22 -2.73
N TYR A 129 -4.06 -13.14 -1.98
CA TYR A 129 -2.72 -12.66 -1.61
C TYR A 129 -2.40 -12.83 -0.12
N HIS A 130 -3.36 -13.26 0.71
CA HIS A 130 -3.20 -13.36 2.16
C HIS A 130 -3.76 -14.70 2.66
N GLY A 131 -3.11 -15.27 3.68
CA GLY A 131 -3.72 -16.34 4.46
C GLY A 131 -3.50 -17.77 3.98
N VAL A 132 -2.25 -18.11 3.64
CA VAL A 132 -1.82 -19.51 3.42
C VAL A 132 -0.77 -19.97 4.40
N VAL A 133 0.03 -19.01 4.89
CA VAL A 133 1.11 -19.29 5.80
C VAL A 133 0.58 -19.02 7.19
N PRO A 134 0.67 -19.97 8.14
CA PRO A 134 0.27 -19.72 9.54
C PRO A 134 1.01 -18.55 10.21
N ALA A 135 2.10 -18.08 9.61
CA ALA A 135 2.85 -16.91 10.04
C ALA A 135 2.27 -15.57 9.53
N ASP A 136 1.34 -15.59 8.57
CA ASP A 136 0.65 -14.39 8.09
C ASP A 136 -0.39 -13.94 9.14
N PRO A 137 -0.35 -12.68 9.62
CA PRO A 137 -1.31 -12.18 10.60
C PRO A 137 -2.77 -12.24 10.13
N TYR A 138 -3.01 -12.36 8.82
CA TYR A 138 -4.34 -12.44 8.22
C TYR A 138 -4.80 -13.89 7.98
N TYR A 139 -4.03 -14.90 8.40
CA TYR A 139 -4.31 -16.32 8.13
C TYR A 139 -5.68 -16.82 8.63
N LEU A 140 -6.15 -16.30 9.75
CA LEU A 140 -7.41 -16.73 10.37
C LEU A 140 -8.60 -15.86 9.97
N LEU A 141 -8.38 -14.79 9.20
CA LEU A 141 -9.42 -13.85 8.84
C LEU A 141 -10.12 -14.27 7.55
N SER A 142 -11.42 -14.04 7.49
CA SER A 142 -12.23 -14.21 6.28
C SER A 142 -11.86 -13.16 5.23
N PHE A 143 -12.27 -13.42 3.98
CA PHE A 143 -12.10 -12.44 2.90
C PHE A 143 -12.69 -11.07 3.28
N ASP A 144 -13.92 -11.05 3.81
CA ASP A 144 -14.62 -9.82 4.16
C ASP A 144 -13.91 -9.04 5.28
N GLU A 145 -13.40 -9.74 6.31
CA GLU A 145 -12.64 -9.10 7.39
C GLU A 145 -11.34 -8.46 6.89
N ILE A 146 -10.64 -9.12 5.96
CA ILE A 146 -9.43 -8.57 5.34
C ILE A 146 -9.80 -7.37 4.46
N ASP A 147 -10.82 -7.51 3.62
CA ASP A 147 -11.25 -6.47 2.69
C ASP A 147 -11.72 -5.19 3.42
N ASP A 148 -12.40 -5.34 4.57
CA ASP A 148 -12.80 -4.24 5.44
C ASP A 148 -11.59 -3.50 6.04
N ILE A 149 -10.51 -4.21 6.40
CA ILE A 149 -9.26 -3.60 6.89
C ILE A 149 -8.63 -2.71 5.80
N TYR A 150 -8.74 -3.10 4.53
CA TYR A 150 -8.21 -2.33 3.41
C TYR A 150 -9.12 -1.17 3.00
N LYS A 151 -10.45 -1.35 3.00
CA LYS A 151 -11.43 -0.32 2.62
C LYS A 151 -11.51 0.83 3.63
N ASN A 152 -11.30 0.58 4.92
CA ASN A 152 -11.44 1.61 5.97
C ASN A 152 -10.30 2.66 6.03
N LYS A 153 -9.36 2.67 5.07
CA LYS A 153 -8.18 3.55 5.10
C LYS A 153 -8.25 4.78 4.19
N ILE A 154 -9.37 5.02 3.52
CA ILE A 154 -9.50 6.15 2.58
C ILE A 154 -9.92 7.42 3.35
N ASN A 155 -8.96 8.08 3.99
CA ASN A 155 -9.13 9.46 4.47
C ASN A 155 -8.26 10.40 3.63
N PRO A 156 -8.86 11.38 2.92
CA PRO A 156 -8.10 12.30 2.08
C PRO A 156 -7.11 13.17 2.86
N ILE A 157 -7.32 13.34 4.17
CA ILE A 157 -6.41 14.06 5.06
C ILE A 157 -5.76 13.04 5.98
N ARG A 158 -4.46 12.78 5.77
CA ARG A 158 -3.69 11.87 6.62
C ARG A 158 -3.26 12.53 7.92
N GLY A 159 -2.99 13.84 7.87
CA GLY A 159 -2.61 14.59 9.06
C GLY A 159 -2.34 16.06 8.79
N ILE A 160 -2.53 16.86 9.84
CA ILE A 160 -2.11 18.26 9.91
C ILE A 160 -1.44 18.43 11.26
N GLY A 161 -0.26 19.06 11.29
CA GLY A 161 0.46 19.20 12.54
C GLY A 161 1.67 20.10 12.45
N PHE A 162 2.45 20.07 13.54
CA PHE A 162 3.73 20.74 13.62
C PHE A 162 4.78 19.76 14.17
N ARG A 163 6.02 19.94 13.74
CA ARG A 163 7.20 19.23 14.22
C ARG A 163 8.22 20.26 14.69
N TYR A 164 8.73 20.09 15.91
CA TYR A 164 9.78 20.94 16.44
C TYR A 164 11.07 20.13 16.52
N ASP A 165 12.09 20.58 15.77
CA ASP A 165 13.37 19.93 15.61
C ASP A 165 14.45 20.76 16.33
N ILE A 166 15.22 20.13 17.22
CA ILE A 166 16.42 20.71 17.85
C ILE A 166 17.64 20.06 17.20
N ILE A 167 18.50 20.89 16.62
CA ILE A 167 19.75 20.47 15.94
C ILE A 167 20.90 20.75 16.91
N PHE A 168 21.62 19.71 17.28
CA PHE A 168 22.80 19.78 18.17
C PHE A 168 24.10 19.90 17.35
#